data_AF-A0A354JA12-F1
#
_entry.id   AF-A0A354JA12-F1
#
_cell.length_a   1.000
_cell.length_b   1.000
_cell.length_c   1.000
_cell.angle_alpha   90.00
_cell.angle_beta   90.00
_cell.angle_gamma   90.00
#
_symmetry.space_group_name_H-M   'P 1'
#
loop_
_entity.id
_entity.type
_entity.pdbx_description
1 polymer ?
#
loop_
_entity_poly.entity_id
_entity_poly.type
_entity_poly.pdbx_seq_one_letter_code
_entity_poly.pdbx_strand_id
1 'polypeptide(L)'
;RYAKLIEALTKQLGWNIAISDKVNQNELLNKASFLCQKHQVVLKKNPSFLPGKMSVKIQIVDGEEHLSKVREEFRKETGCELEA
;
A
#
# COMPACT_ATOMS: atom_id res chain seq x y z
N ARG A 1 -18.38 -7.17 0.61
CA ARG A 1 -18.17 -7.06 2.07
C ARG A 1 -18.85 -5.84 2.70
N TYR A 2 -18.78 -4.63 2.10
CA TYR A 2 -19.24 -3.38 2.77
C TYR A 2 -20.56 -2.78 2.27
N ALA A 3 -21.26 -3.41 1.33
CA ALA A 3 -22.44 -2.82 0.67
C ALA A 3 -23.52 -2.34 1.68
N LYS A 4 -23.89 -3.17 2.65
CA LYS A 4 -24.91 -2.81 3.67
C LYS A 4 -24.49 -1.63 4.55
N LEU A 5 -23.20 -1.55 4.90
CA LEU A 5 -22.66 -0.45 5.70
C LEU A 5 -22.67 0.87 4.92
N ILE A 6 -22.27 0.83 3.64
CA ILE A 6 -22.30 1.99 2.76
C ILE A 6 -23.72 2.50 2.55
N GLU A 7 -24.69 1.60 2.38
CA GLU A 7 -26.10 1.96 2.23
C GLU A 7 -26.63 2.64 3.50
N ALA A 8 -26.33 2.09 4.69
CA ALA A 8 -26.73 2.68 5.96
C ALA A 8 -26.14 4.08 6.16
N LEU A 9 -24.84 4.25 5.88
CA LEU A 9 -24.16 5.54 5.99
C LEU A 9 -24.69 6.57 4.99
N THR A 10 -24.97 6.15 3.76
CA THR A 10 -25.58 7.01 2.74
C THR A 10 -26.94 7.56 3.21
N LYS A 11 -27.80 6.69 3.78
CA LYS A 11 -29.10 7.09 4.32
C LYS A 11 -28.96 8.01 5.54
N GLN A 12 -28.03 7.72 6.43
CA GLN A 12 -27.83 8.51 7.67
C GLN A 12 -27.28 9.91 7.38
N LEU A 13 -26.32 10.02 6.45
CA LEU A 13 -25.61 11.28 6.17
C LEU A 13 -26.25 12.09 5.04
N GLY A 14 -27.13 11.47 4.25
CA GLY A 14 -27.72 12.08 3.05
C GLY A 14 -26.72 12.29 1.91
N TRP A 15 -25.53 11.67 2.00
CA TRP A 15 -24.43 11.82 1.05
C TRP A 15 -24.17 10.50 0.32
N ASN A 16 -23.92 10.55 -0.98
CA ASN A 16 -23.55 9.37 -1.75
C ASN A 16 -22.14 8.90 -1.35
N ILE A 17 -22.04 7.62 -0.95
CA ILE A 17 -20.77 6.98 -0.58
C ILE A 17 -20.51 5.82 -1.54
N ALA A 18 -19.28 5.74 -2.06
CA ALA A 18 -18.83 4.63 -2.90
C ALA A 18 -17.39 4.24 -2.54
N ILE A 19 -17.04 2.97 -2.82
CA ILE A 19 -15.65 2.50 -2.78
C ILE A 19 -15.09 2.61 -4.19
N SER A 20 -13.95 3.29 -4.34
CA SER A 20 -13.26 3.37 -5.63
C SER A 20 -12.73 2.00 -6.04
N ASP A 21 -12.81 1.73 -7.33
CA ASP A 21 -12.16 0.61 -8.02
C ASP A 21 -10.63 0.81 -8.15
N LYS A 22 -10.13 2.02 -7.90
CA LYS A 22 -8.71 2.37 -7.98
C LYS A 22 -8.04 2.26 -6.61
N VAL A 23 -6.84 1.69 -6.63
CA VAL A 23 -5.94 1.71 -5.47
C VAL A 23 -5.55 3.15 -5.16
N ASN A 24 -5.53 3.50 -3.87
CA ASN A 24 -4.93 4.75 -3.41
C ASN A 24 -3.40 4.63 -3.51
N GLN A 25 -2.87 5.03 -4.66
CA GLN A 25 -1.45 4.88 -4.97
C GLN A 25 -0.57 5.66 -3.99
N ASN A 26 -0.98 6.88 -3.62
CA ASN A 26 -0.20 7.72 -2.70
C ASN A 26 0.00 7.04 -1.35
N GLU A 27 -1.07 6.49 -0.79
CA GLU A 27 -0.98 5.78 0.50
C GLU A 27 -0.16 4.50 0.39
N LEU A 28 -0.26 3.80 -0.74
CA LEU A 28 0.53 2.60 -1.00
C LEU A 28 2.04 2.91 -1.03
N LEU A 29 2.45 3.99 -1.72
CA LEU A 29 3.85 4.43 -1.79
C LEU A 29 4.34 4.94 -0.44
N ASN A 30 3.52 5.71 0.28
CA ASN A 30 3.84 6.17 1.64
C ASN A 30 4.06 4.98 2.58
N LYS A 31 3.21 3.96 2.50
CA LYS A 31 3.32 2.75 3.32
C LYS A 31 4.60 1.98 3.00
N ALA A 32 4.95 1.82 1.73
CA ALA A 32 6.20 1.16 1.33
C ALA A 32 7.42 1.91 1.88
N SER A 33 7.47 3.24 1.72
CA SER A 33 8.55 4.08 2.25
C SER A 33 8.65 4.01 3.77
N PHE A 34 7.51 4.08 4.47
CA PHE A 34 7.46 3.97 5.93
C PHE A 34 8.00 2.64 6.43
N LEU A 35 7.59 1.52 5.82
CA LEU A 35 8.07 0.20 6.23
C LEU A 35 9.55 0.02 5.92
N CYS A 36 10.05 0.53 4.80
CA CYS A 36 11.48 0.52 4.51
C CYS A 36 12.26 1.28 5.60
N GLN A 37 11.82 2.49 5.96
CA GLN A 37 12.46 3.27 7.03
C GLN A 37 12.40 2.56 8.39
N LYS A 38 11.24 2.01 8.76
CA LYS A 38 11.01 1.28 10.02
C LYS A 38 11.97 0.10 10.18
N HIS A 39 12.27 -0.60 9.09
CA HIS A 39 13.14 -1.76 9.06
C HIS A 39 14.56 -1.45 8.57
N GLN A 40 14.97 -0.18 8.57
CA GLN A 40 16.33 0.25 8.21
C GLN A 40 16.76 -0.09 6.77
N VAL A 41 15.80 -0.19 5.85
CA VAL A 41 16.05 -0.32 4.40
C VAL A 41 16.17 1.07 3.79
N VAL A 42 17.34 1.38 3.25
CA VAL A 42 17.63 2.68 2.64
C VAL A 42 17.27 2.66 1.16
N LEU A 43 16.36 3.55 0.76
CA LEU A 43 15.90 3.65 -0.62
C LEU A 43 16.75 4.63 -1.44
N LYS A 44 17.09 4.25 -2.68
CA LYS A 44 17.76 5.11 -3.65
C LYS A 44 16.84 6.21 -4.17
N LYS A 45 15.55 5.88 -4.33
CA LYS A 45 14.50 6.76 -4.85
C LYS A 45 13.14 6.32 -4.30
N ASN A 46 12.14 7.16 -4.52
CA ASN A 46 10.78 6.85 -4.12
C ASN A 46 10.26 5.55 -4.76
N PRO A 47 9.45 4.76 -4.03
CA PRO A 47 8.78 3.60 -4.59
C PRO A 47 7.89 3.97 -5.79
N SER A 48 7.63 3.00 -6.66
CA SER A 48 6.74 3.16 -7.82
C SER A 48 5.73 2.02 -7.89
N PHE A 49 4.46 2.33 -8.11
CA PHE A 49 3.40 1.33 -8.21
C PHE A 49 3.24 0.83 -9.65
N LEU A 50 3.06 -0.49 -9.80
CA LEU A 50 2.81 -1.20 -11.05
C LEU A 50 1.40 -1.80 -11.02
N PRO A 51 0.37 -1.08 -11.51
CA PRO A 51 -1.03 -1.51 -11.37
C PRO A 51 -1.32 -2.88 -11.94
N GLY A 52 -0.72 -3.22 -13.09
CA GLY A 52 -0.93 -4.51 -13.77
C GLY A 52 -0.40 -5.72 -12.99
N LYS A 53 0.43 -5.52 -11.97
CA LYS A 53 1.00 -6.57 -11.12
C LYS A 53 0.55 -6.49 -9.67
N MET A 54 -0.20 -5.45 -9.30
CA MET A 54 -0.48 -5.13 -7.88
C MET A 54 0.81 -5.12 -7.04
N SER A 55 1.88 -4.55 -7.60
CA SER A 55 3.19 -4.54 -6.96
C SER A 55 3.81 -3.15 -6.89
N VAL A 56 4.60 -2.91 -5.84
CA VAL A 56 5.39 -1.70 -5.65
C VAL A 56 6.85 -2.05 -5.87
N LYS A 57 7.48 -1.37 -6.81
CA LYS A 57 8.91 -1.48 -7.08
C LYS A 57 9.68 -0.46 -6.25
N ILE A 58 10.72 -0.93 -5.56
CA ILE A 58 11.67 -0.12 -4.80
C ILE A 58 13.07 -0.27 -5.39
N GLN A 59 13.99 0.60 -4.98
CA GLN A 59 15.41 0.47 -5.30
C GLN A 59 16.19 0.70 -4.02
N ILE A 60 16.98 -0.28 -3.62
CA ILE A 60 17.65 -0.32 -2.31
C ILE A 60 19.11 0.11 -2.47
N VAL A 61 19.60 0.85 -1.49
CA VAL A 61 21.02 1.21 -1.33
C VAL A 61 21.65 0.39 -0.21
N ASP A 62 20.90 0.12 0.86
CA ASP A 62 21.37 -0.59 2.05
C ASP A 62 20.21 -1.27 2.81
N GLY A 63 20.52 -2.28 3.63
CA GLY A 63 19.56 -3.00 4.48
C GLY A 63 18.81 -4.15 3.77
N GLU A 64 19.40 -4.77 2.75
CA GLU A 64 18.79 -5.88 1.98
C GLU A 64 18.38 -7.07 2.88
N GLU A 65 19.12 -7.32 3.97
CA GLU A 65 18.84 -8.36 4.96
C GLU A 65 17.48 -8.17 5.68
N HIS A 66 16.94 -6.95 5.68
CA HIS A 66 15.66 -6.62 6.30
C HIS A 66 14.49 -6.63 5.31
N LEU A 67 14.76 -6.76 4.01
CA LEU A 67 13.75 -6.70 2.95
C LEU A 67 12.66 -7.78 3.09
N SER A 68 13.01 -8.97 3.59
CA SER A 68 12.04 -10.05 3.81
C SER A 68 10.92 -9.65 4.76
N LYS A 69 11.25 -8.95 5.86
CA LYS A 69 10.29 -8.43 6.84
C LYS A 69 9.41 -7.34 6.24
N VAL A 70 10.02 -6.43 5.47
CA VAL A 70 9.28 -5.36 4.76
C VAL A 70 8.27 -5.97 3.79
N ARG A 71 8.67 -6.97 3.00
CA ARG A 71 7.78 -7.66 2.05
C ARG A 71 6.59 -8.32 2.76
N GLU A 72 6.85 -9.04 3.84
CA GLU A 72 5.79 -9.73 4.59
C GLU A 72 4.78 -8.73 5.19
N GLU A 73 5.26 -7.70 5.89
CA GLU A 73 4.42 -6.70 6.53
C GLU A 73 3.62 -5.90 5.47
N PHE A 74 4.29 -5.48 4.39
CA PHE A 74 3.65 -4.73 3.31
C PHE A 74 2.53 -5.54 2.65
N ARG A 75 2.77 -6.82 2.32
CA ARG A 75 1.75 -7.69 1.71
C ARG A 75 0.58 -7.94 2.66
N LYS A 76 0.86 -8.16 3.94
CA LYS A 76 -0.18 -8.41 4.95
C LYS A 76 -1.11 -7.21 5.12
N GLU A 77 -0.57 -5.99 5.08
CA GLU A 77 -1.33 -4.77 5.30
C GLU A 77 -2.05 -4.27 4.04
N THR A 78 -1.45 -4.43 2.86
CA THR A 78 -1.93 -3.79 1.62
C THR A 78 -2.50 -4.78 0.61
N GLY A 79 -2.15 -6.07 0.72
CA GLY A 79 -2.40 -7.08 -0.30
C GLY A 79 -1.57 -6.91 -1.58
N CYS A 80 -0.67 -5.92 -1.65
CA CYS A 80 0.23 -5.70 -2.78
C CYS A 80 1.59 -6.33 -2.53
N GLU A 81 2.28 -6.73 -3.61
CA GLU A 81 3.64 -7.25 -3.53
C GLU A 81 4.68 -6.13 -3.52
N LEU A 82 5.88 -6.42 -3.00
CA LEU A 82 6.99 -5.47 -2.95
C LEU A 82 8.24 -6.05 -3.64
N GLU A 83 8.60 -5.45 -4.77
CA GLU A 83 9.69 -5.88 -5.66
C GLU A 83 10.88 -4.92 -5.51
N ALA A 84 12.11 -5.44 -5.40
CA ALA A 84 13.35 -4.65 -5.37
C ALA A 84 14.10 -4.78 -6.70
#